data_AF-W7LEM9-F1
#
_entry.id   AF-W7LEM9-F1
#
_cell.length_a   1.000
_cell.length_b   1.000
_cell.length_c   1.000
_cell.angle_alpha   90.00
_cell.angle_beta   90.00
_cell.angle_gamma   90.00
#
_symmetry.space_group_name_H-M   'P 1'
#
loop_
_entity.id
_entity.type
_entity.pdbx_description
1 polymer ?
#
loop_
_entity_poly.entity_id
_entity_poly.type
_entity_poly.pdbx_seq_one_letter_code
_entity_poly.pdbx_strand_id
1 'polypeptide(L)'
;MVVISRRTRRRLRSIFILILISTFVIYSILPHDSAIRLAFVFNISRFFNFLRGAATNRDAWLWKPPRYVVDLKNEVGYLIKTGYGTRHRVPEQLAAFEATGGFLGKEGESFLVVGDWTTVNQTDARLIGVTVHDAIKRVMETKIRGKVDDYPRLVKYSSLQAKLQAGDEEEALKIGQSYGWELDALKFIMGMEMIYHQLPGKKWYIILDDDTFLIRPSLELLMGHVDYRKPQYIGNAVGDYKARFGHGGSGILISGEAMRRLFEHPGIVQEAYVESMTETWGDRLVATTLQKLGIYIEESYNHHFNGEPPSITRIWGDRFCSPLLSFHGLRKPGEMRHVGETLAKIDKPVLWHDVWQLFGGSAMSALESRPTELTADHVGKPDEHTRSWGDVRSANACQKRCEQSGRRCLAWTYEMEIERCHTSPWLLLGADGATGKASGVNWPEVKPLLKGCR
;
A
#
# COMPACT_ATOMS: atom_id res chain seq x y z
N MET A 1 16.08 24.88 -43.65
CA MET A 1 15.89 25.70 -42.44
C MET A 1 14.73 26.66 -42.72
N VAL A 2 13.52 26.36 -42.25
CA VAL A 2 12.32 27.16 -42.61
C VAL A 2 12.36 28.48 -41.85
N VAL A 3 12.56 29.59 -42.56
CA VAL A 3 12.58 30.94 -41.97
C VAL A 3 11.14 31.38 -41.70
N ILE A 4 10.65 31.09 -40.49
CA ILE A 4 9.33 31.54 -40.02
C ILE A 4 9.33 33.07 -39.91
N SER A 5 8.45 33.74 -40.68
CA SER A 5 8.33 35.20 -40.68
C SER A 5 8.06 35.77 -39.27
N ARG A 6 8.53 37.00 -38.98
CA ARG A 6 8.26 37.70 -37.70
C ARG A 6 6.76 37.79 -37.39
N ARG A 7 5.92 37.97 -38.42
CA ARG A 7 4.44 38.04 -38.30
C ARG A 7 3.84 36.68 -37.91
N THR A 8 4.32 35.59 -38.51
CA THR A 8 3.92 34.23 -38.18
C THR A 8 4.35 33.86 -36.75
N ARG A 9 5.57 34.24 -36.34
CA ARG A 9 6.07 34.02 -34.97
C ARG A 9 5.24 34.77 -33.92
N ARG A 10 4.81 36.00 -34.20
CA ARG A 10 3.93 36.78 -33.32
C ARG A 10 2.54 36.15 -33.20
N ARG A 11 1.93 35.70 -34.30
CA ARG A 11 0.65 34.98 -34.30
C ARG A 11 0.73 33.66 -33.54
N LEU A 12 1.77 32.86 -33.77
CA LEU A 12 1.98 31.61 -33.03
C LEU A 12 2.16 31.86 -31.53
N ARG A 13 2.89 32.92 -31.14
CA ARG A 13 3.00 33.33 -29.72
C ARG A 13 1.65 33.73 -29.13
N SER A 14 0.85 34.53 -29.82
CA SER A 14 -0.49 34.92 -29.35
C SER A 14 -1.44 33.72 -29.24
N ILE A 15 -1.41 32.79 -30.20
CA ILE A 15 -2.18 31.54 -30.16
C ILE A 15 -1.73 30.70 -28.97
N PHE A 16 -0.42 30.55 -28.75
CA PHE A 16 0.12 29.81 -27.61
C PHE A 16 -0.29 30.42 -26.27
N ILE A 17 -0.24 31.74 -26.13
CA ILE A 17 -0.71 32.44 -24.93
C ILE A 17 -2.22 32.23 -24.73
N LEU A 18 -3.03 32.33 -25.79
CA LEU A 18 -4.47 32.07 -25.71
C LEU A 18 -4.77 30.62 -25.31
N ILE A 19 -4.02 29.66 -25.83
CA ILE A 19 -4.13 28.25 -25.44
C ILE A 19 -3.78 28.09 -23.96
N LEU A 20 -2.66 28.67 -23.49
CA LEU A 20 -2.28 28.61 -22.07
C LEU A 20 -3.34 29.22 -21.16
N ILE A 21 -3.88 30.39 -21.51
CA ILE A 21 -4.94 31.04 -20.74
C ILE A 21 -6.20 30.17 -20.75
N SER A 22 -6.63 29.68 -21.92
CA SER A 22 -7.81 28.82 -22.04
C SER A 22 -7.66 27.54 -21.23
N THR A 23 -6.52 26.86 -21.33
CA THR A 23 -6.22 25.66 -20.53
C THR A 23 -6.19 25.98 -19.05
N PHE A 24 -5.63 27.12 -18.62
CA PHE A 24 -5.64 27.53 -17.22
C PHE A 24 -7.05 27.82 -16.70
N VAL A 25 -7.88 28.51 -17.50
CA VAL A 25 -9.28 28.81 -17.15
C VAL A 25 -10.11 27.53 -17.08
N ILE A 26 -10.02 26.66 -18.10
CA ILE A 26 -10.68 25.34 -18.10
C ILE A 26 -10.20 24.52 -16.90
N TYR A 27 -8.88 24.47 -16.67
CA TYR A 27 -8.32 23.80 -15.52
C TYR A 27 -8.81 24.43 -14.22
N SER A 28 -9.14 25.71 -14.12
CA SER A 28 -9.59 26.33 -12.86
C SER A 28 -11.08 26.14 -12.58
N ILE A 29 -11.90 25.96 -13.63
CA ILE A 29 -13.37 25.83 -13.51
C ILE A 29 -13.83 24.37 -13.37
N LEU A 30 -13.12 23.42 -13.96
CA LEU A 30 -13.50 22.02 -13.91
C LEU A 30 -13.58 21.47 -12.47
N PRO A 31 -14.45 20.51 -12.15
CA PRO A 31 -14.38 19.79 -10.88
C PRO A 31 -13.03 19.08 -10.69
N HIS A 32 -12.56 18.98 -9.45
CA HIS A 32 -11.27 18.37 -9.11
C HIS A 32 -11.15 16.89 -9.51
N ASP A 33 -12.27 16.19 -9.53
CA ASP A 33 -12.46 14.80 -9.93
C ASP A 33 -12.88 14.63 -11.40
N SER A 34 -12.92 15.72 -12.19
CA SER A 34 -13.19 15.62 -13.62
C SER A 34 -12.10 14.82 -14.34
N ALA A 35 -12.50 13.95 -15.28
CA ALA A 35 -11.58 13.08 -16.03
C ALA A 35 -10.43 13.85 -16.71
N ILE A 36 -10.67 15.09 -17.14
CA ILE A 36 -9.65 15.96 -17.76
C ILE A 36 -8.60 16.38 -16.72
N ARG A 37 -9.03 16.86 -15.54
CA ARG A 37 -8.09 17.24 -14.46
C ARG A 37 -7.32 16.01 -13.97
N LEU A 38 -8.00 14.88 -13.77
CA LEU A 38 -7.35 13.65 -13.32
C LEU A 38 -6.32 13.14 -14.32
N ALA A 39 -6.63 13.15 -15.62
CA ALA A 39 -5.66 12.82 -16.66
C ALA A 39 -4.45 13.75 -16.64
N PHE A 40 -4.66 15.06 -16.47
CA PHE A 40 -3.57 16.03 -16.37
C PHE A 40 -2.66 15.78 -15.15
N VAL A 41 -3.27 15.63 -13.96
CA VAL A 41 -2.55 15.33 -12.71
C VAL A 41 -1.77 14.03 -12.82
N PHE A 42 -2.38 12.97 -13.35
CA PHE A 42 -1.75 11.67 -13.56
C PHE A 42 -0.51 11.77 -14.46
N ASN A 43 -0.63 12.42 -15.62
CA ASN A 43 0.48 12.53 -16.56
C ASN A 43 1.62 13.41 -16.01
N ILE A 44 1.28 14.48 -15.29
CA ILE A 44 2.27 15.33 -14.61
C ILE A 44 3.00 14.55 -13.52
N SER A 45 2.26 13.85 -12.67
CA SER A 45 2.82 13.02 -11.59
C SER A 45 3.79 11.98 -12.17
N ARG A 46 3.38 11.25 -13.21
CA ARG A 46 4.24 10.27 -13.90
C ARG A 46 5.50 10.90 -14.48
N PHE A 47 5.38 12.06 -15.11
CA PHE A 47 6.54 12.77 -15.67
C PHE A 47 7.54 13.16 -14.57
N PHE A 48 7.08 13.78 -13.49
CA PHE A 48 7.97 14.16 -12.38
C PHE A 48 8.54 12.96 -11.64
N ASN A 49 7.78 11.88 -11.46
CA ASN A 49 8.28 10.64 -10.86
C ASN A 49 9.32 9.96 -11.73
N PHE A 50 9.14 9.96 -13.06
CA PHE A 50 10.16 9.48 -13.98
C PHE A 50 11.47 10.28 -13.84
N LEU A 51 11.38 11.61 -13.78
CA LEU A 51 12.56 12.47 -13.59
C LEU A 51 13.25 12.23 -12.24
N ARG A 52 12.48 12.05 -11.15
CA ARG A 52 13.04 11.75 -9.82
C ARG A 52 13.66 10.36 -9.76
N GLY A 53 13.01 9.36 -10.36
CA GLY A 53 13.52 7.99 -10.43
C GLY A 53 14.81 7.86 -11.25
N ALA A 54 15.04 8.75 -12.21
CA ALA A 54 16.29 8.83 -12.96
C ALA A 54 17.44 9.49 -12.17
N ALA A 55 17.18 10.12 -11.02
CA ALA A 55 18.21 10.70 -10.18
C ALA A 55 19.03 9.61 -9.46
N THR A 56 20.32 9.85 -9.27
CA THR A 56 21.24 8.90 -8.63
C THR A 56 20.90 8.59 -7.17
N ASN A 57 20.22 9.50 -6.47
CA ASN A 57 19.72 9.27 -5.12
C ASN A 57 18.36 9.97 -4.92
N ARG A 58 17.28 9.31 -5.33
CA ARG A 58 15.90 9.84 -5.25
C ARG A 58 15.42 10.13 -3.82
N ASP A 59 16.00 9.45 -2.84
CA ASP A 59 15.61 9.52 -1.42
C ASP A 59 16.59 10.32 -0.55
N ALA A 60 17.54 11.02 -1.17
CA ALA A 60 18.55 11.83 -0.46
C ALA A 60 17.95 12.89 0.49
N TRP A 61 16.70 13.27 0.27
CA TRP A 61 15.96 14.24 1.08
C TRP A 61 15.56 13.69 2.46
N LEU A 62 15.44 12.36 2.62
CA LEU A 62 15.12 11.71 3.90
C LEU A 62 16.29 11.71 4.88
N TRP A 63 17.52 11.90 4.40
CA TRP A 63 18.73 11.91 5.23
C TRP A 63 19.11 13.30 5.72
N LYS A 64 18.27 14.31 5.43
CA LYS A 64 18.41 15.65 6.02
C LYS A 64 17.80 15.64 7.42
N PRO A 65 18.05 16.68 8.25
CA PRO A 65 17.35 16.79 9.52
C PRO A 65 15.83 16.87 9.33
N PRO A 66 15.02 16.10 10.10
CA PRO A 66 13.57 16.13 9.98
C PRO A 66 13.03 17.50 10.38
N ARG A 67 11.98 17.94 9.68
CA ARG A 67 11.31 19.24 9.94
C ARG A 67 10.01 19.11 10.71
N TYR A 68 9.42 17.92 10.70
CA TYR A 68 8.10 17.64 11.25
C TYR A 68 8.20 16.45 12.20
N VAL A 69 8.86 16.61 13.35
CA VAL A 69 8.93 15.53 14.34
C VAL A 69 7.50 15.09 14.70
N VAL A 70 7.26 13.78 14.61
CA VAL A 70 5.98 13.15 14.93
C VAL A 70 6.21 12.14 16.04
N ASP A 71 5.52 12.31 17.17
CA ASP A 71 5.37 11.25 18.15
C ASP A 71 4.28 10.30 17.67
N LEU A 72 4.69 9.11 17.20
CA LEU A 72 3.78 8.11 16.66
C LEU A 72 2.65 7.73 17.63
N LYS A 73 2.94 7.67 18.93
CA LYS A 73 1.97 7.24 19.94
C LYS A 73 0.87 8.27 20.15
N ASN A 74 1.23 9.55 20.15
CA ASN A 74 0.33 10.61 20.59
C ASN A 74 -0.25 11.43 19.42
N GLU A 75 0.48 11.55 18.31
CA GLU A 75 0.16 12.46 17.21
C GLU A 75 -0.36 11.75 15.95
N VAL A 76 -0.46 10.42 15.98
CA VAL A 76 -1.00 9.60 14.89
C VAL A 76 -2.25 8.87 15.37
N GLY A 77 -3.28 8.84 14.51
CA GLY A 77 -4.48 8.03 14.69
C GLY A 77 -4.46 6.81 13.78
N TYR A 78 -4.42 5.60 14.33
CA TYR A 78 -4.41 4.37 13.55
C TYR A 78 -5.82 3.77 13.44
N LEU A 79 -6.32 3.63 12.22
CA LEU A 79 -7.58 2.96 11.90
C LEU A 79 -7.28 1.55 11.40
N ILE A 80 -7.49 0.55 12.25
CA ILE A 80 -7.35 -0.85 11.88
C ILE A 80 -8.70 -1.38 11.43
N LYS A 81 -8.75 -1.94 10.22
CA LYS A 81 -9.92 -2.59 9.65
C LYS A 81 -9.79 -4.10 9.75
N THR A 82 -10.87 -4.75 10.14
CA THR A 82 -10.96 -6.21 10.19
C THR A 82 -12.36 -6.69 9.77
N GLY A 83 -12.54 -7.99 9.58
CA GLY A 83 -13.85 -8.61 9.38
C GLY A 83 -14.02 -9.80 10.30
N TYR A 84 -15.26 -10.21 10.56
CA TYR A 84 -15.53 -11.32 11.46
C TYR A 84 -14.77 -12.60 11.03
N GLY A 85 -14.63 -12.82 9.72
CA GLY A 85 -13.86 -13.92 9.14
C GLY A 85 -12.35 -13.89 9.40
N THR A 86 -11.78 -12.71 9.70
CA THR A 86 -10.33 -12.48 9.85
C THR A 86 -9.94 -11.97 11.24
N ARG A 87 -10.90 -11.80 12.14
CA ARG A 87 -10.73 -11.23 13.50
C ARG A 87 -9.57 -11.79 14.32
N HIS A 88 -9.22 -13.05 14.12
CA HIS A 88 -8.09 -13.72 14.78
C HIS A 88 -6.72 -13.07 14.50
N ARG A 89 -6.61 -12.24 13.45
CA ARG A 89 -5.37 -11.54 13.08
C ARG A 89 -5.12 -10.29 13.94
N VAL A 90 -6.17 -9.66 14.46
CA VAL A 90 -6.05 -8.42 15.25
C VAL A 90 -5.13 -8.64 16.48
N PRO A 91 -5.31 -9.67 17.32
CA PRO A 91 -4.36 -9.95 18.41
C PRO A 91 -2.91 -10.16 17.96
N GLU A 92 -2.68 -10.78 16.80
CA GLU A 92 -1.32 -10.98 16.29
C GLU A 92 -0.69 -9.66 15.85
N GLN A 93 -1.46 -8.79 15.18
CA GLN A 93 -1.02 -7.47 14.76
C GLN A 93 -0.69 -6.57 15.95
N LEU A 94 -1.56 -6.56 16.98
CA LEU A 94 -1.31 -5.80 18.21
C LEU A 94 -0.05 -6.28 18.93
N ALA A 95 0.13 -7.60 19.05
CA ALA A 95 1.34 -8.17 19.65
C ALA A 95 2.62 -7.81 18.88
N ALA A 96 2.55 -7.80 17.53
CA ALA A 96 3.68 -7.43 16.68
C ALA A 96 4.04 -5.93 16.82
N PHE A 97 3.05 -5.05 16.94
CA PHE A 97 3.29 -3.63 17.20
C PHE A 97 3.82 -3.36 18.61
N GLU A 98 3.36 -4.09 19.61
CA GLU A 98 3.90 -4.01 20.97
C GLU A 98 5.39 -4.43 20.99
N ALA A 99 5.74 -5.53 20.31
CA ALA A 99 7.11 -6.01 20.20
C ALA A 99 8.07 -5.02 19.51
N THR A 100 7.55 -4.12 18.67
CA THR A 100 8.33 -3.13 17.91
C THR A 100 8.30 -1.72 18.51
N GLY A 101 8.05 -1.63 19.81
CA GLY A 101 8.12 -0.41 20.60
C GLY A 101 6.76 0.18 21.00
N GLY A 102 5.66 -0.54 20.78
CA GLY A 102 4.33 -0.14 21.25
C GLY A 102 3.86 1.22 20.68
N PHE A 103 4.30 1.54 19.46
CA PHE A 103 4.05 2.86 18.85
C PHE A 103 2.58 3.09 18.49
N LEU A 104 1.78 2.02 18.39
CA LEU A 104 0.33 2.11 18.17
C LEU A 104 -0.38 2.85 19.31
N GLY A 105 0.19 2.84 20.52
CA GLY A 105 -0.36 3.51 21.68
C GLY A 105 -1.53 2.78 22.31
N LYS A 106 -2.50 3.54 22.83
CA LYS A 106 -3.65 2.98 23.55
C LYS A 106 -4.91 3.03 22.70
N GLU A 107 -5.75 2.01 22.87
CA GLU A 107 -7.07 1.96 22.26
C GLU A 107 -7.88 3.18 22.69
N GLY A 108 -8.57 3.85 21.75
CA GLY A 108 -9.40 5.02 22.02
C GLY A 108 -8.62 6.32 22.29
N GLU A 109 -7.28 6.29 22.37
CA GLU A 109 -6.42 7.48 22.42
C GLU A 109 -5.57 7.64 21.14
N SER A 110 -5.11 6.51 20.59
CA SER A 110 -4.15 6.45 19.49
C SER A 110 -4.63 5.58 18.33
N PHE A 111 -5.46 4.57 18.59
CA PHE A 111 -6.01 3.72 17.55
C PHE A 111 -7.47 3.31 17.79
N LEU A 112 -8.13 2.92 16.70
CA LEU A 112 -9.49 2.40 16.63
C LEU A 112 -9.50 1.13 15.78
N VAL A 113 -10.23 0.10 16.22
CA VAL A 113 -10.50 -1.08 15.39
C VAL A 113 -11.94 -1.06 14.91
N VAL A 114 -12.15 -1.15 13.59
CA VAL A 114 -13.47 -1.20 12.98
C VAL A 114 -13.69 -2.50 12.23
N GLY A 115 -14.93 -3.00 12.28
CA GLY A 115 -15.32 -4.25 11.65
C GLY A 115 -16.74 -4.24 11.09
N ASP A 116 -17.21 -5.44 10.74
CA ASP A 116 -18.59 -5.76 10.34
C ASP A 116 -19.36 -6.46 11.48
N TRP A 117 -18.87 -6.30 12.72
CA TRP A 117 -19.54 -6.70 13.96
C TRP A 117 -19.09 -5.78 15.10
N THR A 118 -19.84 -5.79 16.19
CA THR A 118 -19.37 -5.27 17.47
C THR A 118 -18.94 -6.44 18.33
N THR A 119 -17.82 -6.33 19.06
CA THR A 119 -17.45 -7.30 20.11
C THR A 119 -18.62 -7.50 21.08
N VAL A 120 -19.32 -8.63 20.97
CA VAL A 120 -20.66 -8.83 21.54
C VAL A 120 -20.63 -9.48 22.93
N ASN A 121 -19.61 -10.27 23.25
CA ASN A 121 -19.55 -11.02 24.50
C ASN A 121 -18.14 -10.97 25.15
N GLN A 122 -18.07 -11.34 26.42
CA GLN A 122 -16.81 -11.31 27.20
C GLN A 122 -15.74 -12.24 26.62
N THR A 123 -16.14 -13.31 25.91
CA THR A 123 -15.21 -14.26 25.30
C THR A 123 -14.54 -13.65 24.08
N ASP A 124 -15.30 -13.06 23.16
CA ASP A 124 -14.81 -12.39 21.96
C ASP A 124 -13.96 -11.17 22.34
N ALA A 125 -14.41 -10.37 23.32
CA ALA A 125 -13.62 -9.26 23.84
C ALA A 125 -12.29 -9.72 24.46
N ARG A 126 -12.26 -10.86 25.19
CA ARG A 126 -11.02 -11.44 25.71
C ARG A 126 -10.12 -12.00 24.62
N LEU A 127 -10.68 -12.58 23.56
CA LEU A 127 -9.93 -13.15 22.45
C LEU A 127 -9.28 -12.07 21.58
N ILE A 128 -10.02 -11.00 21.28
CA ILE A 128 -9.54 -9.90 20.43
C ILE A 128 -8.66 -8.93 21.23
N GLY A 129 -8.95 -8.74 22.52
CA GLY A 129 -8.18 -7.89 23.43
C GLY A 129 -8.46 -6.38 23.27
N VAL A 130 -9.31 -5.99 22.32
CA VAL A 130 -9.74 -4.61 22.05
C VAL A 130 -11.19 -4.60 21.59
N THR A 131 -11.84 -3.44 21.66
CA THR A 131 -13.18 -3.21 21.14
C THR A 131 -13.14 -3.14 19.62
N VAL A 132 -13.97 -3.94 18.96
CA VAL A 132 -14.24 -3.79 17.53
C VAL A 132 -15.52 -3.00 17.37
N HIS A 133 -15.45 -1.87 16.68
CA HIS A 133 -16.60 -1.04 16.39
C HIS A 133 -17.23 -1.40 15.05
N ASP A 134 -18.55 -1.63 15.05
CA ASP A 134 -19.27 -1.99 13.84
C ASP A 134 -19.52 -0.77 12.94
N ALA A 135 -18.63 -0.59 11.97
CA ALA A 135 -18.72 0.50 11.01
C ALA A 135 -19.94 0.33 10.09
N ILE A 136 -20.30 -0.90 9.74
CA ILE A 136 -21.40 -1.15 8.79
C ILE A 136 -22.74 -0.88 9.45
N LYS A 137 -22.92 -1.33 10.70
CA LYS A 137 -24.07 -0.94 11.53
C LYS A 137 -24.25 0.57 11.56
N ARG A 138 -23.16 1.30 11.81
CA ARG A 138 -23.19 2.77 11.86
C ARG A 138 -23.61 3.38 10.53
N VAL A 139 -23.14 2.85 9.39
CA VAL A 139 -23.59 3.28 8.05
C VAL A 139 -25.10 3.06 7.91
N MET A 140 -25.58 1.85 8.23
CA MET A 140 -26.99 1.50 8.12
C MET A 140 -27.89 2.38 8.98
N GLU A 141 -27.50 2.64 10.22
CA GLU A 141 -28.33 3.40 11.17
C GLU A 141 -28.33 4.90 10.90
N THR A 142 -27.27 5.45 10.32
CA THR A 142 -27.08 6.91 10.27
C THR A 142 -27.02 7.51 8.87
N LYS A 143 -26.70 6.72 7.84
CA LYS A 143 -26.41 7.24 6.49
C LYS A 143 -27.38 6.73 5.43
N ILE A 144 -28.02 5.58 5.65
CA ILE A 144 -28.98 4.99 4.72
C ILE A 144 -30.38 5.56 4.97
N ARG A 145 -31.05 5.99 3.89
CA ARG A 145 -32.42 6.53 3.92
C ARG A 145 -33.45 5.60 3.27
N GLY A 146 -33.01 4.54 2.58
CA GLY A 146 -33.83 3.54 1.89
C GLY A 146 -34.01 2.25 2.68
N LYS A 147 -34.66 1.24 2.09
CA LYS A 147 -34.78 -0.08 2.71
C LYS A 147 -33.45 -0.82 2.57
N VAL A 148 -33.08 -1.56 3.61
CA VAL A 148 -31.86 -2.40 3.61
C VAL A 148 -31.86 -3.38 2.44
N ASP A 149 -33.03 -3.92 2.09
CA ASP A 149 -33.22 -4.88 1.00
C ASP A 149 -32.91 -4.30 -0.40
N ASP A 150 -32.89 -2.97 -0.54
CA ASP A 150 -32.52 -2.31 -1.80
C ASP A 150 -31.00 -2.42 -2.06
N TYR A 151 -30.22 -2.81 -1.05
CA TYR A 151 -28.76 -2.85 -1.10
C TYR A 151 -28.23 -4.27 -0.83
N PRO A 152 -27.83 -5.04 -1.86
CA PRO A 152 -27.40 -6.43 -1.72
C PRO A 152 -26.31 -6.67 -0.66
N ARG A 153 -25.35 -5.74 -0.52
CA ARG A 153 -24.29 -5.83 0.50
C ARG A 153 -24.82 -5.68 1.92
N LEU A 154 -25.86 -4.87 2.14
CA LEU A 154 -26.47 -4.70 3.46
C LEU A 154 -27.36 -5.90 3.84
N VAL A 155 -27.93 -6.59 2.85
CA VAL A 155 -28.59 -7.89 3.05
C VAL A 155 -27.58 -8.95 3.52
N LYS A 156 -26.40 -9.02 2.89
CA LYS A 156 -25.31 -9.92 3.30
C LYS A 156 -24.84 -9.62 4.72
N TYR A 157 -24.66 -8.35 5.05
CA TYR A 157 -24.34 -7.93 6.42
C TYR A 157 -25.45 -8.32 7.41
N SER A 158 -26.73 -8.10 7.08
CA SER A 158 -27.86 -8.50 7.93
C SER A 158 -27.87 -10.01 8.17
N SER A 159 -27.51 -10.81 7.17
CA SER A 159 -27.35 -12.27 7.29
C SER A 159 -26.23 -12.64 8.27
N LEU A 160 -25.06 -11.98 8.17
CA LEU A 160 -23.96 -12.15 9.14
C LEU A 160 -24.44 -11.85 10.57
N GLN A 161 -25.12 -10.72 10.77
CA GLN A 161 -25.62 -10.32 12.08
C GLN A 161 -26.65 -11.32 12.65
N ALA A 162 -27.56 -11.83 11.81
CA ALA A 162 -28.53 -12.83 12.23
C ALA A 162 -27.86 -14.12 12.73
N LYS A 163 -26.78 -14.56 12.07
CA LYS A 163 -26.00 -15.73 12.49
C LYS A 163 -25.25 -15.50 13.81
N LEU A 164 -24.65 -14.32 13.99
CA LEU A 164 -24.04 -13.92 15.25
C LEU A 164 -25.06 -13.90 16.40
N GLN A 165 -26.24 -13.34 16.17
CA GLN A 165 -27.32 -13.29 17.16
C GLN A 165 -27.86 -14.68 17.53
N ALA A 166 -27.88 -15.60 16.57
CA ALA A 166 -28.29 -16.99 16.78
C ALA A 166 -27.21 -17.84 17.48
N GLY A 167 -25.99 -17.33 17.67
CA GLY A 167 -24.85 -18.10 18.17
C GLY A 167 -24.29 -19.12 17.18
N ASP A 168 -24.63 -18.99 15.90
CA ASP A 168 -24.19 -19.87 14.81
C ASP A 168 -22.82 -19.40 14.27
N GLU A 169 -21.77 -19.65 15.07
CA GLU A 169 -20.42 -19.15 14.82
C GLU A 169 -19.81 -19.70 13.53
N GLU A 170 -20.07 -20.96 13.19
CA GLU A 170 -19.55 -21.61 11.98
C GLU A 170 -20.07 -20.92 10.72
N GLU A 171 -21.39 -20.71 10.62
CA GLU A 171 -21.98 -20.06 9.45
C GLU A 171 -21.63 -18.57 9.41
N ALA A 172 -21.55 -17.90 10.57
CA ALA A 172 -21.07 -16.51 10.63
C ALA A 172 -19.63 -16.39 10.11
N LEU A 173 -18.75 -17.33 10.47
CA LEU A 173 -17.37 -17.37 9.98
C LEU A 173 -17.33 -17.56 8.45
N LYS A 174 -18.14 -18.48 7.93
CA LYS A 174 -18.23 -18.75 6.49
C LYS A 174 -18.76 -17.55 5.70
N ILE A 175 -19.79 -16.86 6.19
CA ILE A 175 -20.31 -15.62 5.59
C ILE A 175 -19.21 -14.55 5.61
N GLY A 176 -18.55 -14.35 6.75
CA GLY A 176 -17.46 -13.38 6.90
C GLY A 176 -16.28 -13.65 5.96
N GLN A 177 -15.91 -14.91 5.74
CA GLN A 177 -14.85 -15.29 4.79
C GLN A 177 -15.28 -15.12 3.32
N SER A 178 -16.55 -15.35 3.01
CA SER A 178 -17.07 -15.32 1.64
C SER A 178 -17.34 -13.88 1.15
N TYR A 179 -17.90 -13.03 2.01
CA TYR A 179 -18.36 -11.68 1.65
C TYR A 179 -17.60 -10.56 2.37
N GLY A 180 -16.64 -10.88 3.24
CA GLY A 180 -15.94 -9.90 4.06
C GLY A 180 -15.26 -8.79 3.24
N TRP A 181 -14.74 -9.12 2.06
CA TRP A 181 -14.12 -8.14 1.17
C TRP A 181 -15.13 -7.16 0.55
N GLU A 182 -16.32 -7.62 0.19
CA GLU A 182 -17.40 -6.75 -0.30
C GLU A 182 -17.92 -5.82 0.81
N LEU A 183 -18.02 -6.35 2.04
CA LEU A 183 -18.40 -5.59 3.22
C LEU A 183 -17.33 -4.58 3.65
N ASP A 184 -16.05 -4.89 3.40
CA ASP A 184 -14.93 -4.02 3.76
C ASP A 184 -15.02 -2.64 3.10
N ALA A 185 -15.60 -2.54 1.90
CA ALA A 185 -15.80 -1.26 1.22
C ALA A 185 -16.59 -0.24 2.06
N LEU A 186 -17.55 -0.69 2.88
CA LEU A 186 -18.35 0.16 3.76
C LEU A 186 -17.59 0.65 5.01
N LYS A 187 -16.47 0.01 5.35
CA LYS A 187 -15.71 0.28 6.58
C LYS A 187 -14.76 1.47 6.42
N PHE A 188 -14.33 1.81 5.19
CA PHE A 188 -13.32 2.86 4.96
C PHE A 188 -13.81 4.26 5.37
N ILE A 189 -14.85 4.79 4.70
CA ILE A 189 -15.33 6.16 4.95
C ILE A 189 -15.89 6.28 6.38
N MET A 190 -16.64 5.26 6.83
CA MET A 190 -17.17 5.27 8.19
C MET A 190 -16.05 5.16 9.23
N GLY A 191 -15.06 4.30 9.02
CA GLY A 191 -13.90 4.21 9.91
C GLY A 191 -13.12 5.53 9.97
N MET A 192 -12.95 6.21 8.84
CA MET A 192 -12.36 7.54 8.77
C MET A 192 -13.19 8.58 9.55
N GLU A 193 -14.52 8.57 9.42
CA GLU A 193 -15.42 9.46 10.17
C GLU A 193 -15.32 9.19 11.68
N MET A 194 -15.34 7.92 12.08
CA MET A 194 -15.25 7.50 13.48
C MET A 194 -13.91 7.91 14.09
N ILE A 195 -12.78 7.58 13.46
CA ILE A 195 -11.47 7.90 14.02
C ILE A 195 -11.22 9.42 14.05
N TYR A 196 -11.70 10.17 13.07
CA TYR A 196 -11.56 11.63 13.06
C TYR A 196 -12.31 12.28 14.22
N HIS A 197 -13.52 11.83 14.52
CA HIS A 197 -14.33 12.39 15.59
C HIS A 197 -13.92 11.90 16.98
N GLN A 198 -13.47 10.66 17.11
CA GLN A 198 -13.04 10.11 18.40
C GLN A 198 -11.60 10.53 18.75
N LEU A 199 -10.73 10.61 17.75
CA LEU A 199 -9.33 11.02 17.90
C LEU A 199 -9.07 12.33 17.11
N PRO A 200 -9.67 13.46 17.49
CA PRO A 200 -9.50 14.72 16.75
C PRO A 200 -8.08 15.28 16.90
N GLY A 201 -7.65 16.06 15.90
CA GLY A 201 -6.42 16.86 15.99
C GLY A 201 -5.10 16.09 15.81
N LYS A 202 -5.14 14.82 15.37
CA LYS A 202 -3.91 14.08 15.04
C LYS A 202 -3.22 14.72 13.83
N LYS A 203 -1.88 14.71 13.83
CA LYS A 203 -1.08 15.16 12.68
C LYS A 203 -1.30 14.25 11.47
N TRP A 204 -1.49 12.96 11.73
CA TRP A 204 -1.70 11.95 10.69
C TRP A 204 -2.74 10.92 11.13
N TYR A 205 -3.43 10.37 10.14
CA TYR A 205 -4.32 9.24 10.28
C TYR A 205 -3.85 8.14 9.33
N ILE A 206 -3.73 6.90 9.81
CA ILE A 206 -3.23 5.78 9.02
C ILE A 206 -4.31 4.69 8.96
N ILE A 207 -4.69 4.28 7.76
CA ILE A 207 -5.61 3.15 7.55
C ILE A 207 -4.79 1.88 7.34
N LEU A 208 -5.12 0.82 8.08
CA LEU A 208 -4.46 -0.48 8.05
C LEU A 208 -5.48 -1.60 7.93
N ASP A 209 -5.13 -2.65 7.18
CA ASP A 209 -5.82 -3.94 7.27
C ASP A 209 -5.22 -4.78 8.41
N ASP A 210 -5.96 -5.76 8.91
CA ASP A 210 -5.53 -6.66 9.99
C ASP A 210 -4.36 -7.60 9.64
N ASP A 211 -3.96 -7.66 8.36
CA ASP A 211 -2.80 -8.40 7.84
C ASP A 211 -1.68 -7.47 7.33
N THR A 212 -1.67 -6.21 7.78
CA THR A 212 -0.67 -5.19 7.41
C THR A 212 0.25 -4.85 8.57
N PHE A 213 1.56 -4.85 8.33
CA PHE A 213 2.56 -4.44 9.31
C PHE A 213 3.26 -3.14 8.87
N LEU A 214 3.48 -2.21 9.80
CA LEU A 214 4.25 -0.98 9.58
C LEU A 214 5.62 -1.05 10.25
N ILE A 215 6.66 -0.65 9.53
CA ILE A 215 8.03 -0.63 10.02
C ILE A 215 8.30 0.71 10.70
N ARG A 216 8.26 0.71 12.04
CA ARG A 216 8.38 1.92 12.88
C ARG A 216 9.48 2.89 12.46
N PRO A 217 10.78 2.52 12.39
CA PRO A 217 11.82 3.50 12.10
C PRO A 217 11.74 4.09 10.68
N SER A 218 11.26 3.32 9.70
CA SER A 218 11.04 3.83 8.35
C SER A 218 9.85 4.77 8.26
N LEU A 219 8.79 4.49 9.04
CA LEU A 219 7.62 5.36 9.18
C LEU A 219 7.99 6.70 9.83
N GLU A 220 8.73 6.66 10.95
CA GLU A 220 9.26 7.86 11.64
C GLU A 220 10.11 8.71 10.68
N LEU A 221 10.97 8.08 9.89
CA LEU A 221 11.81 8.74 8.89
C LEU A 221 10.96 9.49 7.85
N LEU A 222 9.98 8.83 7.23
CA LEU A 222 9.15 9.47 6.20
C LEU A 222 8.33 10.62 6.80
N MET A 223 7.64 10.37 7.91
CA MET A 223 6.74 11.35 8.53
C MET A 223 7.50 12.58 9.05
N GLY A 224 8.75 12.40 9.50
CA GLY A 224 9.65 13.48 9.89
C GLY A 224 9.93 14.52 8.80
N HIS A 225 9.70 14.16 7.52
CA HIS A 225 10.06 14.97 6.36
C HIS A 225 8.86 15.46 5.53
N VAL A 226 7.67 14.92 5.78
CA VAL A 226 6.46 15.30 5.04
C VAL A 226 5.61 16.27 5.85
N ASP A 227 5.25 17.40 5.24
CA ASP A 227 4.48 18.45 5.89
C ASP A 227 3.01 18.04 6.08
N TYR A 228 2.67 17.63 7.31
CA TYR A 228 1.33 17.20 7.73
C TYR A 228 0.29 18.33 7.72
N ARG A 229 0.72 19.60 7.63
CA ARG A 229 -0.19 20.77 7.57
C ARG A 229 -0.70 21.01 6.15
N LYS A 230 -0.19 20.27 5.16
CA LYS A 230 -0.72 20.23 3.81
C LYS A 230 -1.66 19.03 3.66
N PRO A 231 -2.65 19.08 2.76
CA PRO A 231 -3.54 17.94 2.52
C PRO A 231 -2.80 16.82 1.78
N GLN A 232 -2.13 15.95 2.54
CA GLN A 232 -1.41 14.78 2.04
C GLN A 232 -2.30 13.55 2.01
N TYR A 233 -2.20 12.79 0.92
CA TYR A 233 -2.72 11.44 0.75
C TYR A 233 -1.61 10.57 0.16
N ILE A 234 -1.13 9.57 0.89
CA ILE A 234 0.11 8.84 0.60
C ILE A 234 -0.13 7.34 0.77
N GLY A 235 0.43 6.54 -0.13
CA GLY A 235 0.40 5.07 -0.05
C GLY A 235 0.97 4.43 -1.32
N ASN A 236 0.81 3.11 -1.43
CA ASN A 236 1.17 2.37 -2.64
C ASN A 236 0.16 2.65 -3.77
N ALA A 237 0.51 3.52 -4.72
CA ALA A 237 -0.43 3.99 -5.73
C ALA A 237 -0.74 2.94 -6.82
N VAL A 238 -2.01 2.56 -6.93
CA VAL A 238 -2.59 1.65 -7.93
C VAL A 238 -3.74 2.32 -8.69
N GLY A 239 -4.33 1.62 -9.67
CA GLY A 239 -5.41 2.15 -10.52
C GLY A 239 -4.93 2.90 -11.75
N ASP A 240 -5.86 3.51 -12.48
CA ASP A 240 -5.60 4.26 -13.71
C ASP A 240 -5.79 5.76 -13.51
N TYR A 241 -5.72 6.55 -14.59
CA TYR A 241 -5.88 8.00 -14.49
C TYR A 241 -7.27 8.44 -14.00
N LYS A 242 -8.31 7.59 -14.05
CA LYS A 242 -9.66 7.94 -13.60
C LYS A 242 -9.81 7.78 -12.09
N ALA A 243 -9.01 6.92 -11.48
CA ALA A 243 -8.83 6.91 -10.04
C ALA A 243 -7.49 6.25 -9.70
N ARG A 244 -6.50 7.09 -9.39
CA ARG A 244 -5.29 6.64 -8.70
C ARG A 244 -5.54 6.64 -7.21
N PHE A 245 -5.30 5.51 -6.56
CA PHE A 245 -5.61 5.29 -5.16
C PHE A 245 -4.50 4.50 -4.46
N GLY A 246 -4.38 4.69 -3.15
CA GLY A 246 -3.46 3.92 -2.32
C GLY A 246 -4.05 2.55 -2.05
N HIS A 247 -3.30 1.49 -2.34
CA HIS A 247 -3.69 0.11 -2.02
C HIS A 247 -3.89 -0.06 -0.51
N GLY A 248 -5.10 -0.42 -0.08
CA GLY A 248 -5.50 -0.50 1.34
C GLY A 248 -4.59 -1.38 2.18
N GLY A 249 -4.21 -2.54 1.66
CA GLY A 249 -3.33 -3.48 2.34
C GLY A 249 -1.90 -3.00 2.52
N SER A 250 -1.42 -2.03 1.74
CA SER A 250 -0.06 -1.51 1.90
C SER A 250 0.04 -0.44 3.00
N GLY A 251 -1.08 -0.05 3.61
CA GLY A 251 -1.17 1.10 4.50
C GLY A 251 -1.38 2.41 3.74
N ILE A 252 -2.29 3.24 4.25
CA ILE A 252 -2.63 4.54 3.67
C ILE A 252 -2.40 5.63 4.72
N LEU A 253 -1.59 6.62 4.41
CA LEU A 253 -1.32 7.78 5.25
C LEU A 253 -2.14 8.98 4.76
N ILE A 254 -2.92 9.58 5.66
CA ILE A 254 -3.73 10.77 5.40
C ILE A 254 -3.34 11.82 6.43
N SER A 255 -2.91 13.00 5.98
CA SER A 255 -2.62 14.10 6.89
C SER A 255 -3.86 14.54 7.69
N GLY A 256 -3.64 15.08 8.88
CA GLY A 256 -4.71 15.71 9.67
C GLY A 256 -5.39 16.85 8.91
N GLU A 257 -4.66 17.61 8.10
CA GLU A 257 -5.24 18.65 7.24
C GLU A 257 -6.17 18.07 6.16
N ALA A 258 -5.83 16.94 5.54
CA ALA A 258 -6.70 16.28 4.57
C ALA A 258 -7.98 15.75 5.23
N MET A 259 -7.87 15.12 6.42
CA MET A 259 -9.01 14.66 7.19
C MET A 259 -9.92 15.81 7.61
N ARG A 260 -9.34 16.92 8.11
CA ARG A 260 -10.08 18.14 8.47
C ARG A 260 -10.87 18.68 7.28
N ARG A 261 -10.22 18.84 6.12
CA ARG A 261 -10.90 19.30 4.90
C ARG A 261 -12.03 18.36 4.49
N LEU A 262 -11.84 17.04 4.58
CA LEU A 262 -12.88 16.08 4.23
C LEU A 262 -14.13 16.26 5.09
N PHE A 263 -13.98 16.26 6.41
CA PHE A 263 -15.11 16.31 7.33
C PHE A 263 -15.72 17.72 7.51
N GLU A 264 -15.06 18.77 7.03
CA GLU A 264 -15.67 20.10 6.85
C GLU A 264 -16.61 20.19 5.63
N HIS A 265 -16.60 19.18 4.75
CA HIS A 265 -17.46 19.11 3.56
C HIS A 265 -18.45 17.94 3.67
N PRO A 266 -19.49 18.04 4.53
CA PRO A 266 -20.41 16.93 4.79
C PRO A 266 -21.18 16.46 3.53
N GLY A 267 -21.35 17.33 2.53
CA GLY A 267 -21.94 16.95 1.24
C GLY A 267 -21.11 15.89 0.50
N ILE A 268 -19.79 16.05 0.45
CA ILE A 268 -18.87 15.09 -0.18
C ILE A 268 -18.87 13.77 0.60
N VAL A 269 -18.88 13.83 1.94
CA VAL A 269 -18.95 12.63 2.78
C VAL A 269 -20.28 11.89 2.58
N GLN A 270 -21.39 12.62 2.46
CA GLN A 270 -22.70 12.01 2.19
C GLN A 270 -22.76 11.34 0.81
N GLU A 271 -22.16 11.95 -0.22
CA GLU A 271 -22.02 11.32 -1.54
C GLU A 271 -21.18 10.05 -1.47
N ALA A 272 -20.08 10.06 -0.73
CA ALA A 272 -19.24 8.88 -0.54
C ALA A 272 -20.01 7.70 0.07
N TYR A 273 -20.95 7.95 0.99
CA TYR A 273 -21.83 6.90 1.50
C TYR A 273 -22.78 6.32 0.45
N VAL A 274 -23.29 7.15 -0.46
CA VAL A 274 -24.11 6.67 -1.58
C VAL A 274 -23.25 5.81 -2.54
N GLU A 275 -22.07 6.30 -2.90
CA GLU A 275 -21.12 5.61 -3.78
C GLU A 275 -20.62 4.29 -3.17
N SER A 276 -20.47 4.23 -1.85
CA SER A 276 -20.05 3.03 -1.13
C SER A 276 -21.01 1.84 -1.29
N MET A 277 -22.23 2.04 -1.78
CA MET A 277 -23.19 0.96 -2.03
C MET A 277 -22.87 0.15 -3.29
N THR A 278 -22.11 0.73 -4.23
CA THR A 278 -21.79 0.09 -5.51
C THR A 278 -20.28 0.01 -5.77
N GLU A 279 -19.46 0.81 -5.09
CA GLU A 279 -18.00 0.71 -5.19
C GLU A 279 -17.51 -0.65 -4.68
N THR A 280 -16.60 -1.23 -5.46
CA THR A 280 -16.01 -2.55 -5.26
C THR A 280 -14.83 -2.47 -4.29
N TRP A 281 -14.07 -1.37 -4.37
CA TRP A 281 -12.82 -1.18 -3.65
C TRP A 281 -12.94 0.00 -2.68
N GLY A 282 -12.99 -0.27 -1.37
CA GLY A 282 -13.14 0.80 -0.37
C GLY A 282 -11.96 1.77 -0.31
N ASP A 283 -10.75 1.33 -0.64
CA ASP A 283 -9.56 2.17 -0.77
C ASP A 283 -9.63 3.09 -2.01
N ARG A 284 -10.22 2.62 -3.11
CA ARG A 284 -10.58 3.47 -4.25
C ARG A 284 -11.62 4.51 -3.85
N LEU A 285 -12.61 4.16 -3.03
CA LEU A 285 -13.62 5.10 -2.52
C LEU A 285 -12.96 6.24 -1.72
N VAL A 286 -11.95 5.95 -0.90
CA VAL A 286 -11.18 6.98 -0.19
C VAL A 286 -10.56 7.96 -1.19
N ALA A 287 -9.92 7.45 -2.24
CA ALA A 287 -9.26 8.30 -3.23
C ALA A 287 -10.26 9.15 -4.03
N THR A 288 -11.34 8.55 -4.54
CA THR A 288 -12.34 9.30 -5.32
C THR A 288 -13.02 10.38 -4.47
N THR A 289 -13.25 10.10 -3.19
CA THR A 289 -13.78 11.08 -2.24
C THR A 289 -12.82 12.24 -2.01
N LEU A 290 -11.53 11.96 -1.77
CA LEU A 290 -10.49 12.98 -1.60
C LEU A 290 -10.23 13.79 -2.89
N GLN A 291 -10.37 13.16 -4.06
CA GLN A 291 -10.22 13.82 -5.36
C GLN A 291 -11.26 14.91 -5.58
N LYS A 292 -12.48 14.79 -5.03
CA LYS A 292 -13.49 15.87 -5.07
C LYS A 292 -13.01 17.15 -4.38
N LEU A 293 -12.07 17.04 -3.44
CA LEU A 293 -11.42 18.15 -2.72
C LEU A 293 -10.10 18.60 -3.36
N GLY A 294 -9.70 18.00 -4.49
CA GLY A 294 -8.40 18.25 -5.11
C GLY A 294 -7.23 17.64 -4.35
N ILE A 295 -7.48 16.64 -3.50
CA ILE A 295 -6.47 15.91 -2.76
C ILE A 295 -6.17 14.62 -3.53
N TYR A 296 -5.03 14.60 -4.21
CA TYR A 296 -4.59 13.47 -5.03
C TYR A 296 -3.50 12.69 -4.32
N ILE A 297 -3.33 11.41 -4.67
CA ILE A 297 -2.27 10.59 -4.09
C ILE A 297 -0.89 11.12 -4.50
N GLU A 298 -0.01 11.32 -3.53
CA GLU A 298 1.37 11.74 -3.75
C GLU A 298 2.22 10.53 -4.12
N GLU A 299 2.25 10.24 -5.42
CA GLU A 299 2.92 9.05 -5.95
C GLU A 299 4.43 9.06 -5.77
N SER A 300 5.06 10.19 -5.44
CA SER A 300 6.51 10.22 -5.26
C SER A 300 7.03 9.46 -4.03
N TYR A 301 6.14 9.03 -3.14
CA TYR A 301 6.46 8.19 -1.99
C TYR A 301 6.04 6.72 -2.18
N ASN A 302 5.45 6.36 -3.33
CA ASN A 302 4.81 5.05 -3.51
C ASN A 302 5.77 3.86 -3.35
N HIS A 303 7.03 4.03 -3.72
CA HIS A 303 8.07 3.01 -3.71
C HIS A 303 8.53 2.60 -2.32
N HIS A 304 8.08 3.31 -1.29
CA HIS A 304 8.32 2.99 0.11
C HIS A 304 7.34 1.93 0.64
N PHE A 305 6.20 1.75 -0.03
CA PHE A 305 5.12 0.90 0.44
C PHE A 305 5.15 -0.45 -0.29
N ASN A 306 4.97 -1.54 0.44
CA ASN A 306 4.96 -2.87 -0.12
C ASN A 306 3.59 -3.52 0.05
N GLY A 307 3.14 -4.21 -1.00
CA GLY A 307 1.86 -4.93 -1.02
C GLY A 307 2.02 -6.42 -0.77
N GLU A 308 3.21 -6.87 -0.39
CA GLU A 308 3.59 -8.27 -0.33
C GLU A 308 4.11 -8.63 1.08
N PRO A 309 3.99 -9.90 1.51
CA PRO A 309 4.67 -10.37 2.71
C PRO A 309 6.18 -10.54 2.40
N PRO A 310 7.04 -10.63 3.42
CA PRO A 310 8.50 -10.74 3.21
C PRO A 310 8.90 -11.87 2.25
N SER A 311 8.22 -13.02 2.34
CA SER A 311 8.49 -14.24 1.57
C SER A 311 8.42 -14.05 0.05
N ILE A 312 7.53 -13.18 -0.43
CA ILE A 312 7.37 -12.92 -1.88
C ILE A 312 7.70 -11.48 -2.27
N THR A 313 8.31 -10.72 -1.36
CA THR A 313 8.67 -9.32 -1.60
C THR A 313 9.66 -9.20 -2.74
N ARG A 314 9.26 -8.47 -3.79
CA ARG A 314 10.12 -8.17 -4.94
C ARG A 314 11.07 -7.01 -4.63
N ILE A 315 12.35 -7.30 -4.49
CA ILE A 315 13.39 -6.30 -4.24
C ILE A 315 13.88 -5.75 -5.58
N TRP A 316 13.33 -4.61 -6.00
CA TRP A 316 13.68 -3.98 -7.28
C TRP A 316 14.98 -3.18 -7.19
N GLY A 317 15.72 -3.13 -8.30
CA GLY A 317 16.95 -2.33 -8.38
C GLY A 317 16.75 -0.82 -8.20
N ASP A 318 15.59 -0.29 -8.56
CA ASP A 318 15.27 1.14 -8.52
C ASP A 318 14.90 1.68 -7.13
N ARG A 319 14.61 0.77 -6.20
CA ARG A 319 14.26 1.07 -4.80
C ARG A 319 15.13 0.29 -3.83
N PHE A 320 16.19 -0.34 -4.32
CA PHE A 320 17.04 -1.26 -3.55
C PHE A 320 17.50 -0.64 -2.21
N CYS A 321 17.89 0.63 -2.23
CA CYS A 321 18.33 1.42 -1.07
C CYS A 321 17.24 2.33 -0.47
N SER A 322 16.00 2.24 -0.94
CA SER A 322 14.90 3.04 -0.42
C SER A 322 14.39 2.46 0.90
N PRO A 323 13.97 3.29 1.86
CA PRO A 323 13.24 2.83 3.04
C PRO A 323 11.97 2.07 2.65
N LEU A 324 11.74 0.96 3.34
CA LEU A 324 10.55 0.12 3.25
C LEU A 324 9.67 0.41 4.47
N LEU A 325 8.39 0.70 4.24
CA LEU A 325 7.47 1.18 5.26
C LEU A 325 6.50 0.11 5.76
N SER A 326 6.16 -0.87 4.92
CA SER A 326 5.11 -1.83 5.25
C SER A 326 5.37 -3.21 4.69
N PHE A 327 4.67 -4.19 5.26
CA PHE A 327 4.41 -5.50 4.67
C PHE A 327 2.90 -5.74 4.68
N HIS A 328 2.41 -6.51 3.71
CA HIS A 328 0.99 -6.86 3.61
C HIS A 328 0.82 -8.35 3.38
N GLY A 329 -0.40 -8.86 3.53
CA GLY A 329 -0.71 -10.26 3.25
C GLY A 329 -0.16 -11.21 4.29
N LEU A 330 0.11 -10.74 5.52
CA LEU A 330 0.54 -11.53 6.68
C LEU A 330 -0.65 -12.30 7.26
N ARG A 331 -1.20 -13.20 6.44
CA ARG A 331 -2.50 -13.84 6.66
C ARG A 331 -2.39 -15.17 7.40
N LYS A 332 -1.22 -15.80 7.36
CA LYS A 332 -1.02 -17.11 7.99
C LYS A 332 -0.83 -16.94 9.50
N PRO A 333 -1.39 -17.83 10.34
CA PRO A 333 -1.17 -17.77 11.77
C PRO A 333 0.31 -17.72 12.13
N GLY A 334 0.69 -16.77 13.00
CA GLY A 334 2.07 -16.57 13.45
C GLY A 334 2.94 -15.73 12.51
N GLU A 335 2.54 -15.50 11.26
CA GLU A 335 3.33 -14.73 10.28
C GLU A 335 3.51 -13.27 10.72
N MET A 336 2.42 -12.65 11.19
CA MET A 336 2.43 -11.28 11.72
C MET A 336 3.36 -11.16 12.95
N ARG A 337 3.28 -12.12 13.88
CA ARG A 337 4.15 -12.15 15.06
C ARG A 337 5.62 -12.33 14.68
N HIS A 338 5.92 -13.23 13.74
CA HIS A 338 7.27 -13.46 13.26
C HIS A 338 7.91 -12.18 12.67
N VAL A 339 7.14 -11.39 11.92
CA VAL A 339 7.60 -10.08 11.43
C VAL A 339 7.89 -9.12 12.60
N GLY A 340 6.98 -9.03 13.58
CA GLY A 340 7.18 -8.21 14.78
C GLY A 340 8.43 -8.59 15.58
N GLU A 341 8.62 -9.89 15.82
CA GLU A 341 9.78 -10.43 16.55
C GLU A 341 11.11 -10.17 15.80
N THR A 342 11.12 -10.38 14.49
CA THR A 342 12.29 -10.14 13.63
C THR A 342 12.71 -8.67 13.67
N LEU A 343 11.73 -7.77 13.73
CA LEU A 343 11.96 -6.31 13.70
C LEU A 343 12.01 -5.66 15.10
N ALA A 344 11.80 -6.40 16.18
CA ALA A 344 11.70 -5.88 17.55
C ALA A 344 12.90 -5.04 17.99
N LYS A 345 14.10 -5.41 17.54
CA LYS A 345 15.37 -4.75 17.91
C LYS A 345 15.91 -3.80 16.84
N ILE A 346 15.14 -3.57 15.77
CA ILE A 346 15.56 -2.70 14.66
C ILE A 346 15.19 -1.25 14.98
N ASP A 347 16.20 -0.41 15.16
CA ASP A 347 16.07 1.01 15.49
C ASP A 347 16.34 1.95 14.29
N LYS A 348 16.81 1.39 13.18
CA LYS A 348 17.09 2.11 11.93
C LYS A 348 16.07 1.77 10.84
N PRO A 349 15.83 2.68 9.88
CA PRO A 349 14.97 2.41 8.73
C PRO A 349 15.40 1.12 8.02
N VAL A 350 14.44 0.23 7.78
CA VAL A 350 14.65 -0.99 6.99
C VAL A 350 14.62 -0.60 5.53
N LEU A 351 15.62 -1.00 4.76
CA LEU A 351 15.68 -0.80 3.31
C LEU A 351 15.16 -2.03 2.56
N TRP A 352 14.79 -1.87 1.29
CA TRP A 352 14.27 -3.01 0.50
C TRP A 352 15.23 -4.20 0.45
N HIS A 353 16.55 -3.96 0.36
CA HIS A 353 17.52 -5.06 0.37
C HIS A 353 17.65 -5.77 1.72
N ASP A 354 17.31 -5.10 2.83
CA ASP A 354 17.42 -5.68 4.18
C ASP A 354 16.46 -6.84 4.38
N VAL A 355 15.35 -6.86 3.63
CA VAL A 355 14.39 -7.98 3.62
C VAL A 355 15.12 -9.31 3.41
N TRP A 356 16.17 -9.32 2.57
CA TRP A 356 16.98 -10.51 2.34
C TRP A 356 17.63 -11.05 3.61
N GLN A 357 18.36 -10.19 4.32
CA GLN A 357 19.09 -10.63 5.50
C GLN A 357 18.15 -10.89 6.68
N LEU A 358 17.08 -10.11 6.80
CA LEU A 358 16.12 -10.20 7.90
C LEU A 358 15.26 -11.46 7.82
N PHE A 359 14.84 -11.87 6.62
CA PHE A 359 13.88 -12.95 6.43
C PHE A 359 14.39 -14.13 5.61
N GLY A 360 15.47 -13.98 4.85
CA GLY A 360 16.07 -15.05 4.02
C GLY A 360 17.13 -15.90 4.73
N GLY A 361 17.40 -15.65 6.01
CA GLY A 361 18.29 -16.47 6.84
C GLY A 361 19.79 -16.45 6.47
N SER A 362 20.19 -15.65 5.47
CA SER A 362 21.59 -15.50 5.06
C SER A 362 21.89 -14.09 4.58
N ALA A 363 23.15 -13.65 4.69
CA ALA A 363 23.58 -12.37 4.13
C ALA A 363 23.61 -12.44 2.59
N MET A 364 23.19 -11.38 1.91
CA MET A 364 23.23 -11.31 0.43
C MET A 364 24.64 -11.58 -0.14
N SER A 365 25.70 -11.24 0.60
CA SER A 365 27.08 -11.50 0.18
C SER A 365 27.40 -13.00 0.02
N ALA A 366 26.65 -13.90 0.65
CA ALA A 366 26.83 -15.33 0.48
C ALA A 366 26.53 -15.80 -0.96
N LEU A 367 25.67 -15.07 -1.67
CA LEU A 367 25.30 -15.34 -3.07
C LEU A 367 26.48 -15.27 -4.03
N GLU A 368 27.55 -14.56 -3.68
CA GLU A 368 28.80 -14.54 -4.47
C GLU A 368 29.37 -15.96 -4.66
N SER A 369 29.19 -16.82 -3.67
CA SER A 369 29.68 -18.20 -3.68
C SER A 369 28.64 -19.22 -4.16
N ARG A 370 27.40 -18.78 -4.41
CA ARG A 370 26.24 -19.60 -4.78
C ARG A 370 25.51 -19.01 -6.00
N PRO A 371 26.11 -19.09 -7.19
CA PRO A 371 25.50 -18.50 -8.40
C PRO A 371 24.23 -19.24 -8.86
N THR A 372 24.01 -20.46 -8.38
CA THR A 372 22.82 -21.26 -8.65
C THR A 372 22.39 -22.01 -7.41
N GLU A 373 21.13 -21.86 -7.04
CA GLU A 373 20.46 -22.56 -5.96
C GLU A 373 19.40 -23.49 -6.55
N LEU A 374 19.45 -24.76 -6.15
CA LEU A 374 18.43 -25.74 -6.51
C LEU A 374 17.23 -25.56 -5.59
N THR A 375 16.03 -25.88 -6.09
CA THR A 375 14.77 -25.80 -5.33
C THR A 375 14.41 -24.40 -4.82
N ALA A 376 14.94 -23.38 -5.48
CA ALA A 376 14.69 -21.97 -5.19
C ALA A 376 14.01 -21.27 -6.36
N ASP A 377 13.31 -20.16 -6.07
CA ASP A 377 12.70 -19.28 -7.07
C ASP A 377 12.88 -17.80 -6.69
N HIS A 378 13.94 -17.18 -7.20
CA HIS A 378 14.25 -15.77 -6.98
C HIS A 378 13.54 -14.82 -7.96
N VAL A 379 12.76 -15.34 -8.92
CA VAL A 379 11.94 -14.54 -9.86
C VAL A 379 10.47 -14.49 -9.42
N GLY A 380 9.95 -15.60 -8.89
CA GLY A 380 8.57 -15.74 -8.48
C GLY A 380 7.60 -15.81 -9.66
N LYS A 381 6.33 -15.46 -9.43
CA LYS A 381 5.29 -15.47 -10.46
C LYS A 381 5.61 -14.43 -11.55
N PRO A 382 5.69 -14.83 -12.84
CA PRO A 382 5.93 -13.90 -13.95
C PRO A 382 4.83 -12.83 -14.09
N ASP A 383 5.23 -11.65 -14.56
CA ASP A 383 4.37 -10.50 -14.88
C ASP A 383 4.88 -9.75 -16.14
N GLU A 384 4.32 -8.58 -16.44
CA GLU A 384 4.69 -7.76 -17.61
C GLU A 384 6.15 -7.28 -17.66
N HIS A 385 6.86 -7.31 -16.52
CA HIS A 385 8.26 -6.91 -16.43
C HIS A 385 9.21 -8.11 -16.47
N THR A 386 8.67 -9.32 -16.37
CA THR A 386 9.42 -10.58 -16.48
C THR A 386 9.73 -10.89 -17.94
N ARG A 387 10.97 -11.31 -18.24
CA ARG A 387 11.30 -11.87 -19.56
C ARG A 387 11.37 -13.37 -19.47
N SER A 388 10.66 -14.03 -20.37
CA SER A 388 10.51 -15.49 -20.39
C SER A 388 10.93 -16.06 -21.74
N TRP A 389 11.66 -17.16 -21.74
CA TRP A 389 12.06 -17.90 -22.95
C TRP A 389 11.76 -19.39 -22.77
N GLY A 390 11.20 -20.01 -23.81
CA GLY A 390 11.12 -21.47 -23.92
C GLY A 390 12.40 -22.07 -24.51
N ASP A 391 12.46 -23.40 -24.51
CA ASP A 391 13.53 -24.21 -25.11
C ASP A 391 14.94 -23.89 -24.57
N VAL A 392 15.02 -23.43 -23.31
CA VAL A 392 16.29 -23.19 -22.63
C VAL A 392 16.73 -24.49 -21.97
N ARG A 393 17.71 -25.18 -22.54
CA ARG A 393 18.06 -26.57 -22.14
C ARG A 393 18.84 -26.73 -20.84
N SER A 394 19.10 -25.64 -20.09
CA SER A 394 19.80 -25.73 -18.80
C SER A 394 19.70 -24.46 -17.96
N ALA A 395 19.89 -24.61 -16.65
CA ALA A 395 20.03 -23.51 -15.69
C ALA A 395 21.17 -22.55 -16.07
N ASN A 396 22.34 -23.09 -16.48
CA ASN A 396 23.47 -22.28 -16.94
C ASN A 396 23.14 -21.44 -18.18
N ALA A 397 22.34 -21.97 -19.12
CA ALA A 397 21.88 -21.19 -20.27
C ALA A 397 20.93 -20.06 -19.85
N CYS A 398 20.10 -20.28 -18.83
CA CYS A 398 19.24 -19.24 -18.25
C CYS A 398 20.07 -18.16 -17.54
N GLN A 399 21.03 -18.55 -16.71
CA GLN A 399 21.98 -17.65 -16.04
C GLN A 399 22.69 -16.74 -17.04
N LYS A 400 23.25 -17.31 -18.12
CA LYS A 400 23.94 -16.53 -19.16
C LYS A 400 23.04 -15.49 -19.82
N ARG A 401 21.75 -15.81 -20.05
CA ARG A 401 20.78 -14.83 -20.58
C ARG A 401 20.53 -13.68 -19.61
N CYS A 402 20.49 -13.97 -18.32
CA CYS A 402 20.38 -12.96 -17.28
C CYS A 402 21.61 -12.04 -17.27
N GLU A 403 22.81 -12.62 -17.25
CA GLU A 403 24.08 -11.86 -17.28
C GLU A 403 24.18 -10.97 -18.53
N GLN A 404 23.78 -11.48 -19.70
CA GLN A 404 23.73 -10.70 -20.95
C GLN A 404 22.71 -9.55 -20.91
N SER A 405 21.71 -9.63 -20.05
CA SER A 405 20.70 -8.58 -19.88
C SER A 405 21.14 -7.46 -18.93
N GLY A 406 22.28 -7.64 -18.25
CA GLY A 406 22.86 -6.67 -17.30
C GLY A 406 21.84 -6.21 -16.26
N ARG A 407 21.80 -4.91 -15.98
CA ARG A 407 20.88 -4.26 -15.02
C ARG A 407 19.38 -4.55 -15.20
N ARG A 408 18.97 -5.09 -16.35
CA ARG A 408 17.57 -5.51 -16.57
C ARG A 408 17.26 -6.89 -15.99
N CYS A 409 18.27 -7.60 -15.48
CA CYS A 409 18.14 -8.88 -14.81
C CYS A 409 18.91 -8.87 -13.49
N LEU A 410 18.19 -8.86 -12.36
CA LEU A 410 18.74 -9.06 -11.02
C LEU A 410 18.60 -10.50 -10.55
N ALA A 411 17.61 -11.25 -11.03
CA ALA A 411 17.44 -12.66 -10.73
C ALA A 411 16.93 -13.44 -11.95
N TRP A 412 17.18 -14.76 -11.92
CA TRP A 412 16.71 -15.70 -12.92
C TRP A 412 16.21 -16.99 -12.27
N THR A 413 15.22 -17.62 -12.89
CA THR A 413 14.67 -18.92 -12.47
C THR A 413 14.51 -19.78 -13.72
N TYR A 414 15.02 -21.00 -13.65
CA TYR A 414 14.89 -22.03 -14.66
C TYR A 414 13.96 -23.14 -14.16
N GLU A 415 12.87 -23.38 -14.89
CA GLU A 415 11.94 -24.48 -14.66
C GLU A 415 12.37 -25.68 -15.51
N MET A 416 12.85 -26.73 -14.85
CA MET A 416 13.55 -27.85 -15.48
C MET A 416 12.61 -28.71 -16.34
N GLU A 417 11.39 -28.98 -15.86
CA GLU A 417 10.44 -29.88 -16.55
C GLU A 417 9.95 -29.35 -17.89
N ILE A 418 9.78 -28.03 -17.99
CA ILE A 418 9.22 -27.36 -19.17
C ILE A 418 10.27 -26.56 -19.94
N GLU A 419 11.54 -26.73 -19.59
CA GLU A 419 12.70 -26.05 -20.18
C GLU A 419 12.52 -24.52 -20.34
N ARG A 420 11.93 -23.88 -19.32
CA ARG A 420 11.57 -22.46 -19.38
C ARG A 420 12.47 -21.62 -18.48
N CYS A 421 12.98 -20.53 -19.03
CA CYS A 421 13.79 -19.56 -18.32
C CYS A 421 13.01 -18.27 -18.09
N HIS A 422 13.03 -17.79 -16.85
CA HIS A 422 12.47 -16.51 -16.44
C HIS A 422 13.58 -15.62 -15.88
N THR A 423 13.50 -14.33 -16.17
CA THR A 423 14.41 -13.32 -15.62
C THR A 423 13.63 -12.08 -15.20
N SER A 424 14.08 -11.42 -14.14
CA SER A 424 13.41 -10.26 -13.56
C SER A 424 14.38 -9.13 -13.23
N PRO A 425 13.94 -7.85 -13.33
CA PRO A 425 14.66 -6.69 -12.80
C PRO A 425 14.56 -6.52 -11.27
N TRP A 426 14.05 -7.52 -10.57
CA TRP A 426 14.04 -7.66 -9.11
C TRP A 426 14.55 -9.05 -8.72
N LEU A 427 14.71 -9.26 -7.42
CA LEU A 427 14.97 -10.56 -6.82
C LEU A 427 14.02 -10.78 -5.62
N LEU A 428 13.69 -12.03 -5.35
CA LEU A 428 12.96 -12.48 -4.15
C LEU A 428 13.91 -13.31 -3.28
N LEU A 429 13.54 -13.49 -2.01
CA LEU A 429 14.26 -14.37 -1.06
C LEU A 429 14.51 -15.78 -1.60
N GLY A 430 13.60 -16.26 -2.47
CA GLY A 430 13.54 -17.64 -2.89
C GLY A 430 12.46 -18.34 -2.09
N ALA A 431 11.38 -18.77 -2.74
CA ALA A 431 10.39 -19.61 -2.09
C ALA A 431 11.04 -20.97 -1.78
N ASP A 432 11.23 -21.29 -0.50
CA ASP A 432 11.72 -22.60 -0.08
C ASP A 432 10.83 -23.71 -0.66
N GLY A 433 11.45 -24.73 -1.23
CA GLY A 433 10.74 -25.90 -1.76
C GLY A 433 10.14 -25.72 -3.15
N ALA A 434 10.70 -24.83 -3.99
CA ALA A 434 10.36 -24.72 -5.41
C ALA A 434 10.92 -25.92 -6.21
N THR A 435 10.39 -27.12 -5.97
CA THR A 435 10.79 -28.37 -6.63
C THR A 435 10.73 -28.23 -8.14
N GLY A 436 11.71 -28.79 -8.85
CA GLY A 436 11.78 -28.67 -10.31
C GLY A 436 12.35 -27.34 -10.82
N LYS A 437 12.78 -26.44 -9.92
CA LYS A 437 13.40 -25.16 -10.29
C LYS A 437 14.86 -25.06 -9.86
N ALA A 438 15.64 -24.31 -10.65
CA ALA A 438 16.97 -23.83 -10.29
C ALA A 438 17.00 -22.32 -10.52
N SER A 439 17.53 -21.56 -9.58
CA SER A 439 17.46 -20.10 -9.61
C SER A 439 18.77 -19.47 -9.17
N GLY A 440 18.99 -18.21 -9.50
CA GLY A 440 20.16 -17.48 -9.05
C GLY A 440 19.97 -15.98 -9.14
N VAL A 441 20.82 -15.27 -8.40
CA VAL A 441 20.90 -13.81 -8.41
C VAL A 441 22.07 -13.38 -9.29
N ASN A 442 21.86 -12.36 -10.12
CA ASN A 442 22.89 -11.74 -10.94
C ASN A 442 23.82 -10.89 -10.07
N TRP A 443 24.70 -11.55 -9.33
CA TRP A 443 25.59 -10.92 -8.36
C TRP A 443 26.42 -9.75 -8.91
N PRO A 444 26.97 -9.80 -10.14
CA PRO A 444 27.64 -8.65 -10.77
C PRO A 444 26.80 -7.36 -10.82
N GLU A 445 25.48 -7.46 -10.91
CA GLU A 445 24.56 -6.32 -10.93
C GLU A 445 24.04 -5.95 -9.55
N VAL A 446 23.87 -6.93 -8.65
CA VAL A 446 23.42 -6.68 -7.27
C VAL A 446 24.53 -6.10 -6.38
N LYS A 447 25.78 -6.55 -6.54
CA LYS A 447 26.91 -6.10 -5.72
C LYS A 447 27.15 -4.59 -5.78
N PRO A 448 27.11 -3.91 -6.95
CA PRO A 448 27.19 -2.45 -7.02
C PRO A 448 26.03 -1.74 -6.33
N LEU A 449 24.79 -2.26 -6.43
CA LEU A 449 23.62 -1.68 -5.75
C LEU A 449 23.81 -1.72 -4.23
N LEU A 450 24.19 -2.89 -3.70
CA LEU A 450 24.44 -3.07 -2.27
C LEU A 450 25.56 -2.14 -1.75
N LYS A 451 26.63 -1.97 -2.52
CA LYS A 451 27.72 -1.03 -2.17
C LYS A 451 27.29 0.44 -2.22
N GLY A 452 26.28 0.76 -3.03
CA GLY A 452 25.77 2.11 -3.24
C GLY A 452 24.79 2.58 -2.17
N CYS A 453 24.23 1.67 -1.37
CA CYS A 453 23.40 2.01 -0.22
C CYS A 453 24.31 2.48 0.93
N ARG A 454 24.66 3.77 0.95
CA ARG A 454 25.45 4.41 2.01
C ARG A 454 24.91 5.78 2.37
#